data_AF-A0A4Y3R785-F1
#
_entry.id   AF-A0A4Y3R785-F1
#
_cell.length_a   1.000
_cell.length_b   1.000
_cell.length_c   1.000
_cell.angle_alpha   90.00
_cell.angle_beta   90.00
_cell.angle_gamma   90.00
#
_symmetry.space_group_name_H-M   'P 1'
#
loop_
_entity.id
_entity.type
_entity.pdbx_description
1 polymer ?
#
loop_
_entity_poly.entity_id
_entity_poly.type
_entity_poly.pdbx_seq_one_letter_code
_entity_poly.pdbx_strand_id
1 'polypeptide(L)'
;MKLDSAEVTQPSQLPGWTRAHVLAHLARNADALVNVLAGQPMYRSAEARDADIERGAGSTLAELLDDVRRTASRLDTAFHGLTEEDWKRTVTLRNGVTDLASALPFRRWVEVELHHVDLGIGYTLEDLPGTFLDRELTTLARRFASHPDVPEAIELRAEDGRVWHTGAEPREGQPPLVVAGSPSALVGWLAGRTSGTGLSARGSLPKLPPL
;
A
#
# COMPACT_ATOMS: atom_id res chain seq x y z
N MET A 1 7.32 12.80 15.00
CA MET A 1 6.51 14.01 15.31
C MET A 1 5.06 13.59 15.54
N LYS A 2 4.27 14.30 16.34
CA LYS A 2 2.90 13.89 16.73
C LYS A 2 1.89 14.83 16.04
N LEU A 3 0.92 14.25 15.35
CA LEU A 3 -0.20 14.96 14.74
C LEU A 3 -0.98 15.74 15.80
N ASP A 4 -1.24 17.02 15.59
CA ASP A 4 -2.13 17.81 16.45
C ASP A 4 -3.55 17.93 15.85
N SER A 5 -4.49 18.39 16.68
CA SER A 5 -5.91 18.47 16.28
C SER A 5 -6.16 19.48 15.16
N ALA A 6 -5.34 20.52 15.01
CA ALA A 6 -5.49 21.51 13.94
C ALA A 6 -4.93 20.99 12.60
N GLU A 7 -3.96 20.09 12.65
CA GLU A 7 -3.34 19.48 11.48
C GLU A 7 -4.19 18.39 10.83
N VAL A 8 -5.15 17.80 11.55
CA VAL A 8 -5.92 16.64 11.06
C VAL A 8 -6.80 16.98 9.84
N THR A 9 -7.25 18.24 9.74
CA THR A 9 -8.06 18.73 8.61
C THR A 9 -7.23 19.24 7.45
N GLN A 10 -5.90 19.35 7.61
CA GLN A 10 -5.01 19.78 6.54
C GLN A 10 -4.83 18.67 5.49
N PRO A 11 -4.43 19.04 4.27
CA PRO A 11 -4.13 18.08 3.21
C PRO A 11 -3.09 17.04 3.65
N SER A 12 -3.33 15.79 3.26
CA SER A 12 -2.32 14.73 3.23
C SER A 12 -1.51 14.81 1.93
N GLN A 13 -0.58 13.89 1.70
CA GLN A 13 0.10 13.76 0.40
C GLN A 13 -0.78 13.10 -0.67
N LEU A 14 -1.90 12.49 -0.29
CA LEU A 14 -2.85 11.91 -1.24
C LEU A 14 -3.77 13.00 -1.80
N PRO A 15 -3.95 13.09 -3.13
CA PRO A 15 -4.82 14.08 -3.75
C PRO A 15 -6.25 14.03 -3.21
N GLY A 16 -6.76 15.17 -2.75
CA GLY A 16 -8.14 15.30 -2.26
C GLY A 16 -8.38 14.75 -0.85
N TRP A 17 -7.39 14.15 -0.19
CA TRP A 17 -7.55 13.59 1.14
C TRP A 17 -6.88 14.46 2.20
N THR A 18 -7.61 14.75 3.28
CA THR A 18 -7.00 15.29 4.50
C THR A 18 -6.36 14.17 5.31
N ARG A 19 -5.54 14.52 6.31
CA ARG A 19 -4.98 13.54 7.25
C ARG A 19 -6.07 12.76 8.00
N ALA A 20 -7.23 13.39 8.25
CA ALA A 20 -8.41 12.73 8.80
C ALA A 20 -8.93 11.60 7.89
N HIS A 21 -8.96 11.81 6.57
CA HIS A 21 -9.37 10.79 5.60
C HIS A 21 -8.41 9.59 5.63
N VAL A 22 -7.11 9.83 5.72
CA VAL A 22 -6.09 8.76 5.82
C VAL A 22 -6.30 7.92 7.08
N LEU A 23 -6.52 8.56 8.24
CA LEU A 23 -6.79 7.86 9.50
C LEU A 23 -8.10 7.07 9.46
N ALA A 24 -9.18 7.67 8.93
CA ALA A 24 -10.46 6.99 8.75
C ALA A 24 -10.33 5.78 7.82
N HIS A 25 -9.62 5.92 6.70
CA HIS A 25 -9.32 4.82 5.78
C HIS A 25 -8.55 3.70 6.46
N LEU A 26 -7.51 4.02 7.25
CA LEU A 26 -6.75 3.00 7.99
C LEU A 26 -7.63 2.20 8.95
N ALA A 27 -8.59 2.83 9.61
CA ALA A 27 -9.55 2.15 10.47
C ALA A 27 -10.50 1.25 9.66
N ARG A 28 -11.07 1.78 8.56
CA ARG A 28 -11.97 1.01 7.68
C ARG A 28 -11.27 -0.14 6.97
N ASN A 29 -9.99 -0.01 6.59
CA ASN A 29 -9.19 -1.09 6.05
C ASN A 29 -9.03 -2.24 7.07
N ALA A 30 -8.81 -1.93 8.35
CA ALA A 30 -8.72 -2.97 9.40
C ALA A 30 -10.05 -3.71 9.59
N ASP A 31 -11.18 -2.98 9.67
CA ASP A 31 -12.52 -3.58 9.69
C ASP A 31 -12.75 -4.49 8.48
N ALA A 32 -12.32 -4.03 7.30
CA ALA A 32 -12.50 -4.74 6.05
C ALA A 32 -11.68 -6.04 6.00
N LEU A 33 -10.48 -6.07 6.58
CA LEU A 33 -9.71 -7.31 6.73
C LEU A 33 -10.32 -8.29 7.74
N VAL A 34 -10.95 -7.79 8.81
CA VAL A 34 -11.75 -8.65 9.72
C VAL A 34 -12.92 -9.29 8.97
N ASN A 35 -13.62 -8.54 8.11
CA ASN A 35 -14.70 -9.08 7.27
C ASN A 35 -14.18 -10.19 6.34
N VAL A 36 -13.05 -9.97 5.68
CA VAL A 36 -12.39 -10.97 4.82
C VAL A 36 -12.08 -12.25 5.60
N LEU A 37 -11.57 -12.10 6.83
CA LEU A 37 -11.34 -13.25 7.70
C LEU A 37 -12.64 -13.97 8.08
N ALA A 38 -13.75 -13.26 8.23
CA ALA A 38 -15.07 -13.85 8.48
C ALA A 38 -15.75 -14.41 7.21
N GLY A 39 -15.10 -14.39 6.04
CA GLY A 39 -15.68 -14.84 4.77
C GLY A 39 -16.70 -13.87 4.18
N GLN A 40 -16.69 -12.61 4.62
CA GLN A 40 -17.56 -11.54 4.15
C GLN A 40 -16.84 -10.64 3.14
N PRO A 41 -17.57 -9.92 2.27
CA PRO A 41 -16.97 -8.89 1.41
C PRO A 41 -16.18 -7.87 2.23
N MET A 42 -15.03 -7.44 1.69
CA MET A 42 -14.17 -6.42 2.32
C MET A 42 -14.98 -5.18 2.70
N TYR A 43 -15.79 -4.70 1.76
CA TYR A 43 -16.74 -3.60 1.94
C TYR A 43 -18.10 -4.01 1.38
N ARG A 44 -19.18 -3.43 1.90
CA ARG A 44 -20.54 -3.65 1.36
C ARG A 44 -20.67 -3.21 -0.09
N SER A 45 -20.09 -2.04 -0.42
CA SER A 45 -19.94 -1.50 -1.77
C SER A 45 -18.82 -0.46 -1.78
N ALA A 46 -18.44 0.04 -2.95
CA ALA A 46 -17.49 1.14 -3.07
C ALA A 46 -18.05 2.43 -2.44
N GLU A 47 -19.32 2.73 -2.69
CA GLU A 47 -20.01 3.91 -2.18
C GLU A 47 -20.13 3.86 -0.65
N ALA A 48 -20.39 2.67 -0.09
CA ALA A 48 -20.43 2.48 1.35
C ALA A 48 -19.05 2.72 1.98
N ARG A 49 -17.99 2.19 1.38
CA ARG A 49 -16.61 2.45 1.83
C ARG A 49 -16.31 3.96 1.84
N ASP A 50 -16.58 4.62 0.72
CA ASP A 50 -16.22 6.02 0.56
C ASP A 50 -17.05 6.88 1.52
N ALA A 51 -18.35 6.63 1.66
CA ALA A 51 -19.19 7.30 2.65
C ALA A 51 -18.73 7.05 4.10
N ASP A 52 -18.23 5.86 4.43
CA ASP A 52 -17.70 5.55 5.75
C ASP A 52 -16.41 6.31 6.05
N ILE A 53 -15.55 6.51 5.04
CA ILE A 53 -14.33 7.32 5.14
C ILE A 53 -14.66 8.81 5.30
N GLU A 54 -15.58 9.34 4.48
CA GLU A 54 -16.02 10.74 4.55
C GLU A 54 -16.61 11.07 5.93
N ARG A 55 -17.48 10.20 6.47
CA ARG A 55 -18.02 10.38 7.82
C ARG A 55 -16.93 10.33 8.89
N GLY A 56 -15.98 9.39 8.77
CA GLY A 56 -14.85 9.30 9.67
C GLY A 56 -13.99 10.56 9.66
N ALA A 57 -13.71 11.10 8.48
CA ALA A 57 -12.89 12.30 8.32
C ALA A 57 -13.46 13.57 8.98
N GLY A 58 -14.77 13.60 9.25
CA GLY A 58 -15.43 14.66 10.02
C GLY A 58 -15.27 14.56 11.54
N SER A 59 -14.62 13.50 12.06
CA SER A 59 -14.43 13.27 13.49
C SER A 59 -13.23 14.03 14.06
N THR A 60 -13.19 14.18 15.37
CA THR A 60 -12.04 14.78 16.06
C THR A 60 -10.80 13.87 15.97
N LEU A 61 -9.61 14.43 16.15
CA LEU A 61 -8.38 13.65 16.19
C LEU A 61 -8.42 12.55 17.28
N ALA A 62 -8.99 12.85 18.45
CA ALA A 62 -9.09 11.88 19.54
C ALA A 62 -9.95 10.67 19.12
N GLU A 63 -11.09 10.91 18.48
CA GLU A 63 -11.98 9.87 17.97
C GLU A 63 -11.33 9.07 16.84
N LEU A 64 -10.62 9.72 15.92
CA LEU A 64 -9.89 9.05 14.84
C LEU A 64 -8.79 8.14 15.38
N LEU A 65 -8.01 8.61 16.35
CA LEU A 65 -6.94 7.81 16.96
C LEU A 65 -7.52 6.65 17.77
N ASP A 66 -8.65 6.84 18.45
CA ASP A 66 -9.36 5.75 19.12
C ASP A 66 -9.89 4.72 18.12
N ASP A 67 -10.50 5.17 17.02
CA ASP A 67 -11.03 4.29 15.97
C ASP A 67 -9.90 3.44 15.33
N VAL A 68 -8.77 4.05 14.99
CA VAL A 68 -7.59 3.33 14.48
C VAL A 68 -7.09 2.29 15.47
N ARG A 69 -6.96 2.61 16.77
CA ARG A 69 -6.51 1.65 17.78
C ARG A 69 -7.50 0.51 17.99
N ARG A 70 -8.79 0.82 18.09
CA ARG A 70 -9.86 -0.15 18.33
C ARG A 70 -9.99 -1.13 17.15
N THR A 71 -9.98 -0.63 15.93
CA THR A 71 -10.05 -1.47 14.72
C THR A 71 -8.79 -2.29 14.52
N ALA A 72 -7.60 -1.73 14.80
CA ALA A 72 -6.36 -2.50 14.81
C ALA A 72 -6.37 -3.64 15.85
N SER A 73 -6.84 -3.37 17.07
CA SER A 73 -6.96 -4.39 18.12
C SER A 73 -7.95 -5.50 17.76
N ARG A 74 -9.05 -5.17 17.08
CA ARG A 74 -9.99 -6.17 16.56
C ARG A 74 -9.36 -7.05 15.47
N LEU A 75 -8.60 -6.46 14.55
CA LEU A 75 -7.88 -7.23 13.53
C LEU A 75 -6.81 -8.12 14.15
N ASP A 76 -6.06 -7.60 15.12
CA ASP A 76 -5.06 -8.36 15.85
C ASP A 76 -5.68 -9.56 16.60
N THR A 77 -6.82 -9.34 17.26
CA THR A 77 -7.59 -10.42 17.90
C THR A 77 -8.05 -11.46 16.88
N ALA A 78 -8.53 -11.02 15.71
CA ALA A 78 -8.95 -11.92 14.64
C ALA A 78 -7.78 -12.77 14.12
N PHE A 79 -6.59 -12.20 13.95
CA PHE A 79 -5.38 -12.94 13.57
C PHE A 79 -4.96 -13.97 14.63
N HIS A 80 -4.98 -13.59 15.92
CA HIS A 80 -4.64 -14.52 17.01
C HIS A 80 -5.65 -15.67 17.15
N GLY A 81 -6.87 -15.52 16.65
CA GLY A 81 -7.90 -16.56 16.65
C GLY A 81 -7.77 -17.58 15.50
N LEU A 82 -6.88 -17.37 14.52
CA LEU A 82 -6.75 -18.26 13.37
C LEU A 82 -5.90 -19.49 13.70
N THR A 83 -6.37 -20.66 13.28
CA THR A 83 -5.58 -21.90 13.29
C THR A 83 -4.59 -21.95 12.12
N GLU A 84 -3.67 -22.92 12.13
CA GLU A 84 -2.74 -23.13 11.01
C GLU A 84 -3.46 -23.39 9.67
N GLU A 85 -4.61 -24.07 9.69
CA GLU A 85 -5.41 -24.32 8.48
C GLU A 85 -6.14 -23.06 8.03
N ASP A 86 -6.62 -22.23 8.97
CA ASP A 86 -7.25 -20.95 8.65
C ASP A 86 -6.29 -20.01 7.92
N TRP A 87 -4.99 -20.05 8.24
CA TRP A 87 -3.97 -19.26 7.57
C TRP A 87 -3.72 -19.69 6.12
N LYS A 88 -3.96 -20.98 5.80
CA LYS A 88 -3.74 -21.57 4.46
C LYS A 88 -4.94 -21.45 3.54
N ARG A 89 -6.11 -21.02 4.03
CA ARG A 89 -7.30 -20.89 3.17
C ARG A 89 -7.20 -19.68 2.25
N THR A 90 -7.81 -19.81 1.08
CA THR A 90 -8.00 -18.69 0.16
C THR A 90 -9.04 -17.72 0.71
N VAL A 91 -8.73 -16.43 0.59
CA VAL A 91 -9.61 -15.31 0.93
C VAL A 91 -9.83 -14.42 -0.29
N THR A 92 -10.96 -13.74 -0.34
CA THR A 92 -11.31 -12.81 -1.42
C THR A 92 -11.25 -11.38 -0.90
N LEU A 93 -10.42 -10.57 -1.54
CA LEU A 93 -10.24 -9.15 -1.31
C LEU A 93 -11.14 -8.33 -2.26
N ARG A 94 -10.92 -7.01 -2.30
CA ARG A 94 -11.62 -6.10 -3.22
C ARG A 94 -11.41 -6.52 -4.68
N ASN A 95 -12.42 -6.26 -5.52
CA ASN A 95 -12.40 -6.49 -6.98
C ASN A 95 -12.15 -7.96 -7.39
N GLY A 96 -12.49 -8.92 -6.52
CA GLY A 96 -12.33 -10.36 -6.81
C GLY A 96 -10.88 -10.86 -6.74
N VAL A 97 -9.94 -10.04 -6.29
CA VAL A 97 -8.56 -10.46 -6.03
C VAL A 97 -8.59 -11.53 -4.94
N THR A 98 -7.96 -12.68 -5.18
CA THR A 98 -7.84 -13.74 -4.17
C THR A 98 -6.40 -13.87 -3.69
N ASP A 99 -6.23 -14.30 -2.44
CA ASP A 99 -4.93 -14.52 -1.81
C ASP A 99 -5.07 -15.56 -0.69
N LEU A 100 -3.98 -15.98 -0.07
CA LEU A 100 -4.02 -16.74 1.18
C LEU A 100 -4.28 -15.80 2.36
N ALA A 101 -4.99 -16.28 3.38
CA ALA A 101 -5.17 -15.51 4.63
C ALA A 101 -3.81 -15.09 5.24
N SER A 102 -2.77 -15.91 5.09
CA SER A 102 -1.40 -15.61 5.53
C SER A 102 -0.76 -14.39 4.86
N ALA A 103 -1.32 -13.89 3.77
CA ALA A 103 -0.85 -12.66 3.12
C ALA A 103 -1.39 -11.39 3.79
N LEU A 104 -2.51 -11.48 4.53
CA LEU A 104 -3.20 -10.31 5.10
C LEU A 104 -2.35 -9.49 6.07
N PRO A 105 -1.52 -10.08 6.97
CA PRO A 105 -0.66 -9.29 7.85
C PRO A 105 0.31 -8.39 7.07
N PHE A 106 0.88 -8.88 5.97
CA PHE A 106 1.75 -8.07 5.14
C PHE A 106 0.99 -6.99 4.36
N ARG A 107 -0.19 -7.31 3.81
CA ARG A 107 -1.06 -6.31 3.20
C ARG A 107 -1.43 -5.20 4.18
N ARG A 108 -1.70 -5.54 5.44
CA ARG A 108 -1.94 -4.56 6.50
C ARG A 108 -0.70 -3.73 6.80
N TRP A 109 0.49 -4.34 6.80
CA TRP A 109 1.74 -3.62 7.00
C TRP A 109 1.98 -2.57 5.89
N VAL A 110 1.73 -2.93 4.62
CA VAL A 110 1.79 -2.00 3.48
C VAL A 110 0.88 -0.79 3.67
N GLU A 111 -0.38 -1.03 4.06
CA GLU A 111 -1.34 0.05 4.34
C GLU A 111 -0.83 0.99 5.43
N VAL A 112 -0.28 0.45 6.53
CA VAL A 112 0.23 1.27 7.63
C VAL A 112 1.45 2.09 7.22
N GLU A 113 2.43 1.48 6.58
CA GLU A 113 3.70 2.14 6.24
C GLU A 113 3.51 3.22 5.17
N LEU A 114 2.85 2.87 4.05
CA LEU A 114 2.65 3.82 2.97
C LEU A 114 1.72 4.96 3.38
N HIS A 115 0.67 4.67 4.16
CA HIS A 115 -0.21 5.74 4.63
C HIS A 115 0.39 6.58 5.75
N HIS A 116 1.39 6.09 6.48
CA HIS A 116 2.16 6.93 7.39
C HIS A 116 3.00 7.96 6.63
N VAL A 117 3.59 7.57 5.49
CA VAL A 117 4.21 8.51 4.55
C VAL A 117 3.17 9.50 4.02
N ASP A 118 2.00 8.98 3.61
CA ASP A 118 0.94 9.80 3.04
C ASP A 118 0.39 10.85 4.03
N LEU A 119 0.48 10.62 5.36
CA LEU A 119 0.12 11.64 6.35
C LEU A 119 0.99 12.91 6.22
N GLY A 120 2.21 12.83 5.70
CA GLY A 120 3.06 14.01 5.47
C GLY A 120 3.36 14.79 6.76
N ILE A 121 3.72 14.06 7.82
CA ILE A 121 4.01 14.59 9.16
C ILE A 121 5.45 14.29 9.62
N GLY A 122 6.36 14.14 8.64
CA GLY A 122 7.78 13.90 8.88
C GLY A 122 8.22 12.43 8.84
N TYR A 123 7.30 11.48 8.70
CA TYR A 123 7.64 10.11 8.29
C TYR A 123 7.67 10.03 6.76
N THR A 124 8.74 9.47 6.21
CA THR A 124 9.05 9.49 4.77
C THR A 124 9.42 8.11 4.26
N LEU A 125 9.59 7.97 2.94
CA LEU A 125 10.04 6.71 2.32
C LEU A 125 11.41 6.25 2.84
N GLU A 126 12.25 7.17 3.31
CA GLU A 126 13.57 6.85 3.88
C GLU A 126 13.48 6.27 5.29
N ASP A 127 12.33 6.43 5.96
CA ASP A 127 12.08 5.87 7.29
C ASP A 127 11.55 4.43 7.23
N LEU A 128 11.22 3.93 6.03
CA LEU A 128 10.69 2.59 5.84
C LEU A 128 11.70 1.51 6.25
N PRO A 129 11.27 0.49 7.02
CA PRO A 129 12.18 -0.60 7.40
C PRO A 129 12.77 -1.32 6.19
N GLY A 130 14.06 -1.64 6.21
CA GLY A 130 14.71 -2.36 5.09
C GLY A 130 14.01 -3.68 4.72
N THR A 131 13.57 -4.45 5.72
CA THR A 131 12.80 -5.68 5.50
C THR A 131 11.43 -5.44 4.84
N PHE A 132 10.83 -4.27 5.09
CA PHE A 132 9.60 -3.87 4.42
C PHE A 132 9.89 -3.54 2.95
N LEU A 133 10.89 -2.70 2.68
CA LEU A 133 11.29 -2.32 1.33
C LEU A 133 11.57 -3.53 0.44
N ASP A 134 12.31 -4.50 0.96
CA ASP A 134 12.66 -5.74 0.24
C ASP A 134 11.43 -6.55 -0.20
N ARG A 135 10.50 -6.72 0.74
CA ARG A 135 9.28 -7.50 0.51
C ARG A 135 8.29 -6.74 -0.36
N GLU A 136 8.21 -5.42 -0.21
CA GLU A 136 7.31 -4.57 -0.97
C GLU A 136 7.79 -4.37 -2.41
N LEU A 137 9.10 -4.20 -2.65
CA LEU A 137 9.66 -4.22 -4.02
C LEU A 137 9.30 -5.49 -4.76
N THR A 138 9.45 -6.62 -4.10
CA THR A 138 9.08 -7.92 -4.68
C THR A 138 7.58 -7.99 -4.98
N THR A 139 6.74 -7.42 -4.12
CA THR A 139 5.28 -7.40 -4.29
C THR A 139 4.85 -6.49 -5.43
N LEU A 140 5.37 -5.27 -5.48
CA LEU A 140 5.07 -4.28 -6.52
C LEU A 140 5.63 -4.68 -7.89
N ALA A 141 6.82 -5.28 -7.94
CA ALA A 141 7.37 -5.82 -9.18
C ALA A 141 6.45 -6.90 -9.77
N ARG A 142 5.98 -7.84 -8.94
CA ARG A 142 5.01 -8.85 -9.40
C ARG A 142 3.66 -8.25 -9.78
N ARG A 143 3.22 -7.21 -9.07
CA ARG A 143 1.93 -6.56 -9.34
C ARG A 143 1.85 -6.00 -10.76
N PHE A 144 2.94 -5.41 -11.24
CA PHE A 144 2.98 -4.81 -12.56
C PHE A 144 3.59 -5.73 -13.64
N ALA A 145 4.07 -6.92 -13.27
CA ALA A 145 4.52 -7.92 -14.24
C ALA A 145 3.38 -8.32 -15.17
N SER A 146 3.63 -8.24 -16.48
CA SER A 146 2.66 -8.45 -17.56
C SER A 146 1.41 -7.56 -17.48
N HIS A 147 1.46 -6.43 -16.78
CA HIS A 147 0.32 -5.52 -16.69
C HIS A 147 0.09 -4.84 -18.05
N PRO A 148 -1.12 -4.85 -18.63
CA PRO A 148 -1.38 -4.35 -19.99
C PRO A 148 -1.07 -2.85 -20.15
N ASP A 149 -1.24 -2.08 -19.07
CA ASP A 149 -0.93 -0.64 -19.04
C ASP A 149 0.56 -0.32 -18.74
N VAL A 150 1.43 -1.33 -18.62
CA VAL A 150 2.89 -1.17 -18.47
C VAL A 150 3.58 -1.91 -19.62
N PRO A 151 3.54 -1.37 -20.86
CA PRO A 151 3.97 -2.08 -22.07
C PRO A 151 5.50 -2.21 -22.21
N GLU A 152 6.27 -1.49 -21.41
CA GLU A 152 7.73 -1.61 -21.36
C GLU A 152 8.16 -2.77 -20.46
N ALA A 153 9.17 -3.53 -20.89
CA ALA A 153 9.91 -4.41 -19.99
C ALA A 153 10.85 -3.57 -19.12
N ILE A 154 10.78 -3.73 -17.80
CA ILE A 154 11.51 -2.89 -16.85
C ILE A 154 12.36 -3.78 -15.94
N GLU A 155 13.66 -3.46 -15.87
CA GLU A 155 14.58 -4.03 -14.90
C GLU A 155 14.77 -3.01 -13.75
N LEU A 156 14.34 -3.39 -12.55
CA LEU A 156 14.52 -2.60 -11.34
C LEU A 156 15.84 -3.03 -10.69
N ARG A 157 16.78 -2.10 -10.47
CA ARG A 157 18.09 -2.38 -9.90
C ARG A 157 18.29 -1.58 -8.62
N ALA A 158 18.31 -2.25 -7.47
CA ALA A 158 18.70 -1.61 -6.22
C ALA A 158 20.22 -1.35 -6.20
N GLU A 159 20.63 -0.32 -5.46
CA GLU A 159 22.05 0.04 -5.26
C GLU A 159 22.89 -1.08 -4.62
N ASP A 160 22.25 -1.99 -3.89
CA ASP A 160 22.89 -3.20 -3.33
C ASP A 160 23.06 -4.35 -4.34
N GLY A 161 22.71 -4.11 -5.61
CA GLY A 161 22.90 -5.05 -6.72
C GLY A 161 21.74 -6.04 -6.93
N ARG A 162 20.70 -6.02 -6.08
CA ARG A 162 19.50 -6.84 -6.30
C ARG A 162 18.70 -6.33 -7.48
N VAL A 163 18.08 -7.27 -8.18
CA VAL A 163 17.34 -7.02 -9.42
C VAL A 163 15.95 -7.65 -9.37
N TRP A 164 14.97 -6.90 -9.85
CA TRP A 164 13.61 -7.37 -10.09
C TRP A 164 13.21 -7.01 -11.52
N HIS A 165 12.20 -7.71 -12.04
CA HIS A 165 11.63 -7.44 -13.35
C HIS A 165 10.14 -7.16 -13.21
N THR A 166 9.64 -6.24 -14.03
CA THR A 166 8.24 -5.84 -14.06
C THR A 166 7.86 -5.29 -15.44
N GLY A 167 6.57 -5.01 -15.64
CA GLY A 167 6.03 -4.58 -16.92
C GLY A 167 5.94 -5.72 -17.92
N ALA A 168 6.01 -5.42 -19.21
CA ALA A 168 5.90 -6.40 -20.26
C ALA A 168 7.05 -7.41 -20.27
N GLU A 169 6.80 -8.57 -20.88
CA GLU A 169 7.86 -9.55 -21.13
C GLU A 169 8.94 -8.96 -22.07
N PRO A 170 10.23 -9.23 -21.81
CA PRO A 170 11.32 -8.80 -22.69
C PRO A 170 11.11 -9.29 -24.13
N ARG A 171 11.36 -8.41 -25.09
CA ARG A 171 11.32 -8.75 -26.52
C ARG A 171 12.73 -8.97 -27.04
N GLU A 172 12.87 -9.93 -27.94
CA GLU A 172 14.16 -10.20 -28.59
C GLU A 172 14.68 -8.94 -29.29
N GLY A 173 15.95 -8.61 -29.04
CA GLY A 173 16.59 -7.42 -29.60
C GLY A 173 16.22 -6.08 -28.93
N GLN A 174 15.34 -6.08 -27.93
CA GLN A 174 14.95 -4.87 -27.19
C GLN A 174 15.29 -5.03 -25.70
N PRO A 175 16.39 -4.42 -25.21
CA PRO A 175 16.74 -4.50 -23.79
C PRO A 175 15.68 -3.83 -22.91
N PRO A 176 15.48 -4.29 -21.67
CA PRO A 176 14.55 -3.64 -20.75
C PRO A 176 15.01 -2.23 -20.39
N LEU A 177 14.06 -1.37 -20.00
CA LEU A 177 14.36 -0.11 -19.35
C LEU A 177 14.95 -0.42 -17.97
N VAL A 178 16.24 -0.14 -17.79
CA VAL A 178 16.90 -0.27 -16.49
C VAL A 178 16.60 0.97 -15.65
N VAL A 179 15.95 0.78 -14.51
CA VAL A 179 15.63 1.79 -13.51
C VAL A 179 16.39 1.47 -12.23
N ALA A 180 17.33 2.33 -11.85
CA ALA A 180 18.24 2.10 -10.73
C ALA A 180 18.10 3.17 -9.64
N GLY A 181 18.24 2.77 -8.37
CA GLY A 181 18.28 3.68 -7.23
C GLY A 181 18.16 2.94 -5.89
N SER A 182 18.01 3.70 -4.80
CA SER A 182 17.80 3.10 -3.48
C SER A 182 16.49 2.29 -3.43
N PRO A 183 16.38 1.28 -2.55
CA PRO A 183 15.13 0.56 -2.36
C PRO A 183 13.93 1.47 -2.03
N SER A 184 14.14 2.52 -1.23
CA SER A 184 13.12 3.53 -0.90
C SER A 184 12.64 4.30 -2.13
N ALA A 185 13.56 4.72 -3.01
CA ALA A 185 13.22 5.43 -4.24
C ALA A 185 12.44 4.54 -5.22
N LEU A 186 12.83 3.26 -5.35
CA LEU A 186 12.15 2.29 -6.19
C LEU A 186 10.72 2.01 -5.66
N VAL A 187 10.55 1.78 -4.35
CA VAL A 187 9.22 1.62 -3.73
C VAL A 187 8.39 2.88 -3.93
N GLY A 188 8.97 4.06 -3.70
CA GLY A 188 8.28 5.35 -3.87
C GLY A 188 7.69 5.54 -5.26
N TRP A 189 8.45 5.21 -6.30
CA TRP A 189 7.97 5.27 -7.68
C TRP A 189 6.93 4.21 -7.98
N LEU A 190 7.20 2.94 -7.64
CA LEU A 190 6.29 1.83 -7.90
C LEU A 190 4.95 1.99 -7.16
N ALA A 191 4.97 2.57 -5.96
CA ALA A 191 3.77 2.86 -5.19
C ALA A 191 3.07 4.16 -5.61
N GLY A 192 3.61 4.91 -6.59
CA GLY A 192 3.04 6.16 -7.08
C GLY A 192 3.15 7.34 -6.10
N ARG A 193 4.05 7.26 -5.10
CA ARG A 193 4.33 8.35 -4.13
C ARG A 193 5.37 9.33 -4.65
N THR A 194 6.18 8.92 -5.63
CA THR A 194 7.15 9.80 -6.29
C THR A 194 7.06 9.65 -7.81
N SER A 195 7.51 10.67 -8.54
CA SER A 195 7.70 10.58 -9.99
C SER A 195 9.00 9.87 -10.39
N GLY A 196 9.62 9.11 -9.46
CA GLY A 196 10.96 8.55 -9.60
C GLY A 196 12.08 9.50 -9.21
N THR A 197 11.82 10.41 -8.27
CA THR A 197 12.90 11.19 -7.64
C THR A 197 13.90 10.24 -6.99
N GLY A 198 15.20 10.44 -7.24
CA GLY A 198 16.26 9.56 -6.77
C GLY A 198 16.51 8.33 -7.65
N LEU A 199 15.76 8.15 -8.75
CA LEU A 199 15.98 7.08 -9.72
C LEU A 199 16.76 7.55 -10.95
N SER A 200 17.55 6.63 -11.50
CA SER A 200 18.29 6.80 -12.75
C SER A 200 17.80 5.82 -13.80
N ALA A 201 17.52 6.31 -15.01
CA ALA A 201 17.16 5.49 -16.15
C ALA A 201 17.65 6.11 -17.46
N ARG A 202 17.94 5.29 -18.48
CA ARG A 202 18.27 5.77 -19.83
C ARG A 202 16.99 6.04 -20.64
N GLY A 203 16.12 6.90 -20.10
CA GLY A 203 14.81 7.26 -20.66
C GLY A 203 13.89 7.87 -19.62
N SER A 204 12.71 8.32 -20.05
CA SER A 204 11.64 8.75 -19.14
C SER A 204 11.03 7.54 -18.43
N LEU A 205 10.78 7.66 -17.13
CA LEU A 205 10.07 6.62 -16.39
C LEU A 205 8.60 6.57 -16.84
N PRO A 206 8.05 5.37 -17.11
CA PRO A 206 6.64 5.24 -17.46
C PRO A 206 5.76 5.62 -16.27
N LYS A 207 4.57 6.13 -16.58
CA LYS A 207 3.54 6.35 -15.57
C LYS A 207 2.90 5.00 -15.25
N LEU A 208 2.98 4.59 -13.99
CA LEU A 208 2.41 3.33 -13.54
C LEU A 208 0.91 3.47 -13.23
N PRO A 209 0.10 2.41 -13.44
CA PRO A 209 -1.27 2.36 -12.98
C PRO A 209 -1.39 2.55 -11.46
N PRO A 210 -2.51 3.09 -10.95
CA PRO A 210 -2.73 3.22 -9.52
C PRO A 210 -2.78 1.85 -8.81
N LEU A 211 -2.43 1.85 -7.52
CA LEU A 211 -2.51 0.69 -6.63
C LEU A 211 -3.94 0.35 -6.18
#